data_AF-A0A9Q3H7H1-F1
#
_entry.id   AF-A0A9Q3H7H1-F1
#
_cell.length_a   1.000
_cell.length_b   1.000
_cell.length_c   1.000
_cell.angle_alpha   90.00
_cell.angle_beta   90.00
_cell.angle_gamma   90.00
#
_symmetry.space_group_name_H-M   'P 1'
#
loop_
_entity.id
_entity.type
_entity.pdbx_description
1 polymer ?
#
loop_
_entity_poly.entity_id
_entity_poly.type
_entity_poly.pdbx_seq_one_letter_code
_entity_poly.pdbx_strand_id
1 'polypeptide(L)'
;MGLGETIQAIALTGTSKEKLITNYHCSMPIIIIFPPCLITNWQSEISKNAQAGALQAKIYHGPTRHSLSEANFSKCDIIITSYNTITKEFKETNTSTSFIYKINWHCIILDEAQ
;
A
#
# COMPACT_ATOMS: atom_id res chain seq x y z
N MET A 1 -16.71 -7.84 -4.57
CA MET A 1 -17.42 -8.80 -5.48
C MET A 1 -16.41 -9.39 -6.49
N GLY A 2 -16.66 -10.54 -7.12
CA GLY A 2 -15.69 -11.24 -8.00
C GLY A 2 -15.35 -10.56 -9.35
N LEU A 3 -15.39 -9.24 -9.41
CA LEU A 3 -15.19 -8.40 -10.61
C LEU A 3 -13.71 -8.10 -10.90
N GLY A 4 -12.79 -8.56 -10.05
CA GLY A 4 -11.36 -8.40 -10.26
C GLY A 4 -10.82 -7.00 -9.92
N GLU A 5 -11.49 -6.26 -9.04
CA GLU A 5 -11.08 -4.92 -8.59
C GLU A 5 -9.65 -4.92 -8.02
N THR A 6 -9.29 -5.98 -7.29
CA THR A 6 -7.92 -6.23 -6.80
C THR A 6 -6.90 -6.29 -7.94
N ILE A 7 -7.23 -7.01 -9.03
CA ILE A 7 -6.34 -7.15 -10.20
C ILE A 7 -6.23 -5.81 -10.94
N GLN A 8 -7.33 -5.06 -11.04
CA GLN A 8 -7.32 -3.72 -11.63
C GLN A 8 -6.42 -2.76 -10.84
N ALA A 9 -6.44 -2.81 -9.51
CA ALA A 9 -5.56 -2.02 -8.65
C ALA A 9 -4.07 -2.42 -8.80
N ILE A 10 -3.78 -3.73 -8.94
CA ILE A 10 -2.42 -4.21 -9.20
C ILE A 10 -1.93 -3.72 -10.58
N ALA A 11 -2.77 -3.83 -11.61
CA ALA A 11 -2.45 -3.35 -12.96
C ALA A 11 -2.24 -1.84 -13.02
N LEU A 12 -3.03 -1.07 -12.28
CA LEU A 12 -2.85 0.37 -12.12
C LEU A 12 -1.48 0.67 -11.51
N THR A 13 -1.10 -0.05 -10.46
CA THR A 13 0.20 0.15 -9.80
C THR A 13 1.37 -0.20 -10.73
N GLY A 14 1.29 -1.32 -11.46
CA GLY A 14 2.30 -1.70 -12.44
C GLY A 14 2.48 -0.66 -13.55
N THR A 15 1.37 -0.16 -14.10
CA THR A 15 1.39 0.86 -15.16
C THR A 15 1.92 2.20 -14.66
N SER A 16 1.53 2.60 -13.45
CA SER A 16 2.06 3.81 -12.81
C SER A 16 3.57 3.72 -12.58
N LYS A 17 4.08 2.55 -12.14
CA LYS A 17 5.52 2.34 -11.98
C LYS A 17 6.28 2.50 -13.29
N GLU A 18 5.82 1.88 -14.37
CA GLU A 18 6.45 1.97 -15.70
C GLU A 18 6.44 3.42 -16.25
N LYS A 19 5.33 4.14 -16.06
CA LYS A 19 5.22 5.56 -16.42
C LYS A 19 6.09 6.49 -15.55
N LEU A 20 6.25 6.18 -14.26
CA LEU A 20 7.08 6.96 -13.35
C LEU A 20 8.57 6.75 -13.65
N ILE A 21 9.00 5.51 -13.94
CA ILE A 21 10.37 5.20 -14.36
C ILE A 21 10.75 5.97 -15.65
N THR A 22 9.80 6.16 -16.56
CA THR A 22 10.05 6.82 -17.86
C THR A 22 9.99 8.34 -17.83
N ASN A 23 9.26 8.96 -16.90
CA ASN A 23 9.04 10.41 -16.94
C ASN A 23 9.54 11.22 -15.75
N TYR A 24 9.49 10.76 -14.50
CA TYR A 24 9.91 11.59 -13.37
C TYR A 24 10.30 10.73 -12.18
N HIS A 25 11.46 11.04 -11.61
CA HIS A 25 12.08 10.39 -10.44
C HIS A 25 11.32 10.69 -9.13
N CYS A 26 10.01 10.46 -9.10
CA CYS A 26 9.14 10.64 -7.94
C CYS A 26 8.40 9.33 -7.67
N SER A 27 9.07 8.42 -6.96
CA SER A 27 8.52 7.13 -6.52
C SER A 27 7.60 7.35 -5.31
N MET A 28 6.49 8.07 -5.50
CA MET A 28 5.45 8.17 -4.47
C MET A 28 4.72 6.81 -4.39
N PRO A 29 4.65 6.18 -3.22
CA PRO A 29 4.01 4.87 -3.08
C PRO A 29 2.49 4.97 -3.20
N ILE A 30 1.84 3.85 -3.49
CA ILE A 30 0.38 3.69 -3.39
C ILE A 30 0.04 3.04 -2.05
N ILE A 31 -1.02 3.50 -1.40
CA ILE A 31 -1.54 2.89 -0.18
C ILE A 31 -2.91 2.25 -0.43
N ILE A 32 -3.05 1.02 0.03
CA ILE A 32 -4.29 0.24 -0.06
C ILE A 32 -4.79 0.00 1.36
N ILE A 33 -6.01 0.46 1.64
CA ILE A 33 -6.67 0.36 2.94
C ILE A 33 -7.86 -0.57 2.78
N PHE A 34 -7.92 -1.63 3.58
CA PHE A 34 -8.95 -2.66 3.45
C PHE A 34 -9.29 -3.30 4.80
N PRO A 35 -10.41 -4.04 4.92
CA PRO A 35 -10.75 -4.79 6.12
C PRO A 35 -9.70 -5.89 6.45
N PRO A 36 -9.32 -6.10 7.72
CA PRO A 36 -8.26 -7.06 8.10
C PRO A 36 -8.44 -8.49 7.54
N CYS A 37 -9.67 -8.91 7.26
CA CYS A 37 -9.99 -10.24 6.75
C CYS A 37 -9.46 -10.51 5.33
N LEU A 38 -9.03 -9.48 4.57
CA LEU A 38 -8.60 -9.62 3.18
C LEU A 38 -7.07 -9.60 2.98
N ILE A 39 -6.26 -9.56 4.04
CA ILE A 39 -4.79 -9.45 3.94
C ILE A 39 -4.21 -10.62 3.13
N THR A 40 -4.65 -11.84 3.46
CA THR A 40 -4.18 -13.07 2.82
C THR A 40 -4.57 -13.14 1.35
N ASN A 41 -5.74 -12.59 0.99
CA ASN A 41 -6.21 -12.55 -0.38
C ASN A 41 -5.35 -11.60 -1.21
N TRP A 42 -5.05 -10.41 -0.69
CA TRP A 42 -4.17 -9.44 -1.35
C TRP A 42 -2.75 -9.98 -1.56
N GLN A 43 -2.18 -10.66 -0.57
CA GLN A 43 -0.86 -11.31 -0.73
C GLN A 43 -0.87 -12.37 -1.83
N SER A 44 -1.93 -13.18 -1.88
CA SER A 44 -2.10 -14.22 -2.90
C SER A 44 -2.25 -13.62 -4.29
N GLU A 45 -3.09 -12.61 -4.46
CA GLU A 45 -3.32 -11.95 -5.75
C GLU A 45 -2.09 -11.20 -6.26
N ILE A 46 -1.32 -10.53 -5.39
CA ILE A 46 -0.06 -9.90 -5.79
C ILE A 46 0.95 -10.96 -6.23
N SER A 47 1.08 -12.06 -5.49
CA SER A 47 2.03 -13.13 -5.81
C SER A 47 1.67 -13.86 -7.12
N LYS A 48 0.38 -13.95 -7.45
CA LYS A 48 -0.11 -14.60 -8.68
C LYS A 48 0.01 -13.72 -9.92
N ASN A 49 -0.33 -12.43 -9.79
CA ASN A 49 -0.53 -11.55 -10.94
C ASN A 49 0.64 -10.59 -11.19
N ALA A 50 1.52 -10.36 -10.22
CA ALA A 50 2.73 -9.56 -10.42
C ALA A 50 3.93 -10.46 -10.74
N GLN A 51 4.70 -10.08 -11.76
CA GLN A 51 5.98 -10.73 -12.04
C GLN A 51 6.91 -10.60 -10.81
N ALA A 52 7.61 -11.68 -10.47
CA ALA A 52 8.50 -11.70 -9.31
C ALA A 52 9.51 -10.53 -9.35
N GLY A 53 9.48 -9.67 -8.34
CA GLY A 53 10.33 -8.48 -8.24
C GLY A 53 9.84 -7.24 -8.99
N ALA A 54 8.74 -7.32 -9.74
CA ALA A 54 8.18 -6.17 -10.46
C ALA A 54 7.52 -5.15 -9.52
N LEU A 55 6.93 -5.59 -8.41
CA LEU A 55 6.29 -4.73 -7.41
C LEU A 55 6.78 -5.07 -6.00
N GLN A 56 7.24 -4.06 -5.26
CA GLN A 56 7.56 -4.18 -3.84
C GLN A 56 6.35 -3.77 -2.99
N ALA A 57 5.59 -4.77 -2.55
CA ALA A 57 4.49 -4.58 -1.63
C ALA A 57 4.91 -4.87 -0.18
N LYS A 58 4.52 -4.00 0.76
CA LYS A 58 4.72 -4.23 2.21
C LYS A 58 3.44 -4.07 3.00
N ILE A 59 3.31 -4.89 4.04
CA ILE A 59 2.18 -4.89 4.94
C ILE A 59 2.50 -4.02 6.16
N TYR A 60 1.77 -2.92 6.29
CA TYR A 60 1.76 -2.06 7.46
C TYR A 60 0.59 -2.45 8.36
N HIS A 61 0.76 -3.53 9.12
CA HIS A 61 -0.25 -3.99 10.07
C HIS A 61 0.41 -4.63 11.30
N GLY A 62 -0.32 -4.69 12.41
CA GLY A 62 0.08 -5.46 13.59
C GLY A 62 1.41 -5.03 14.22
N PRO A 63 2.13 -5.93 14.92
CA PRO A 63 3.41 -5.64 15.54
C PRO A 63 4.54 -5.42 14.51
N THR A 64 4.41 -5.98 13.31
CA THR A 64 5.34 -5.80 12.19
C THR A 64 5.42 -4.35 11.70
N ARG A 65 4.45 -3.49 12.03
CA ARG A 65 4.47 -2.06 11.67
C ARG A 65 5.71 -1.32 12.21
N HIS A 66 6.16 -1.68 13.41
CA HIS A 66 7.30 -1.04 14.08
C HIS A 66 8.66 -1.40 13.45
N SER A 67 8.68 -2.42 12.58
CA SER A 67 9.86 -2.82 11.84
C SER A 67 10.07 -2.02 10.54
N LEU A 68 9.06 -1.24 10.13
CA LEU A 68 9.09 -0.45 8.91
C LEU A 68 9.59 0.96 9.21
N SER A 69 10.80 1.28 8.72
CA SER A 69 11.38 2.62 8.78
C SER A 69 10.93 3.49 7.60
N GLU A 70 11.07 4.81 7.70
CA GLU A 70 10.80 5.76 6.61
C GLU A 70 11.52 5.37 5.30
N ALA A 71 12.77 4.94 5.40
CA ALA A 71 13.56 4.46 4.25
C ALA A 71 12.97 3.21 3.58
N ASN A 72 12.12 2.46 4.28
CA ASN A 72 11.39 1.34 3.69
C ASN A 72 10.22 1.82 2.84
N PHE A 73 9.52 2.89 3.24
CA PHE A 73 8.36 3.40 2.49
C PHE A 73 8.77 4.00 1.15
N SER A 74 9.89 4.73 1.09
CA SER A 74 10.40 5.32 -0.17
C SER A 74 10.86 4.29 -1.20
N LYS A 75 11.09 3.05 -0.78
CA LYS A 75 11.50 1.93 -1.65
C LYS A 75 10.36 0.99 -2.01
N CYS A 76 9.17 1.21 -1.45
CA CYS A 76 8.00 0.40 -1.73
C CYS A 76 7.16 1.03 -2.84
N ASP A 77 6.57 0.17 -3.66
CA ASP A 77 5.59 0.59 -4.64
C ASP A 77 4.18 0.59 -4.03
N ILE A 78 3.91 -0.39 -3.15
CA ILE A 78 2.60 -0.60 -2.53
C ILE A 78 2.76 -0.76 -1.01
N ILE A 79 1.94 -0.04 -0.26
CA ILE A 79 1.73 -0.22 1.17
C ILE A 79 0.31 -0.70 1.43
N ILE A 80 0.21 -1.78 2.19
CA ILE A 80 -1.02 -2.52 2.46
C ILE A 80 -1.33 -2.36 3.95
N THR A 81 -2.45 -1.73 4.30
CA THR A 81 -2.84 -1.45 5.70
C THR A 81 -4.33 -1.65 5.92
N SER A 82 -4.78 -1.60 7.17
CA SER A 82 -6.20 -1.70 7.52
C SER A 82 -6.76 -0.43 8.14
N TYR A 83 -8.08 -0.24 8.00
CA TYR A 83 -8.81 0.89 8.59
C TYR A 83 -8.54 1.04 10.10
N ASN A 84 -8.49 -0.08 10.82
CA ASN A 84 -8.17 -0.09 12.26
C ASN A 84 -6.77 0.46 12.53
N THR A 85 -5.80 0.13 11.67
CA THR A 85 -4.41 0.59 11.81
C THR A 85 -4.32 2.09 11.57
N ILE A 86 -4.92 2.59 10.49
CA ILE A 86 -5.00 4.02 10.18
C ILE A 86 -5.67 4.79 11.33
N THR A 87 -6.84 4.33 11.78
CA THR A 87 -7.59 4.98 12.87
C THR A 87 -6.78 5.02 14.17
N LYS A 88 -6.05 3.95 14.47
CA LYS A 88 -5.21 3.86 15.67
C LYS A 88 -4.04 4.82 15.59
N GLU A 89 -3.34 4.85 14.46
CA GLU A 89 -2.24 5.80 14.20
C GLU A 89 -2.73 7.25 14.34
N PHE A 90 -3.91 7.57 13.81
CA PHE A 90 -4.51 8.90 13.94
C PHE A 90 -4.76 9.33 15.38
N LYS A 91 -5.17 8.38 16.25
CA LYS A 91 -5.56 8.66 17.64
C LYS A 91 -4.39 8.64 18.62
N GLU A 92 -3.46 7.70 18.44
CA GLU A 92 -2.39 7.44 19.41
C GLU A 92 -1.13 8.24 19.13
N THR A 93 -0.92 8.66 17.89
CA THR A 93 0.25 9.42 17.49
C THR A 93 -0.16 10.83 17.11
N ASN A 94 0.61 11.85 17.50
CA ASN A 94 0.50 13.13 16.82
C ASN A 94 0.76 12.84 15.33
N THR A 95 -0.08 13.36 14.42
CA THR A 95 0.06 13.24 12.96
C THR A 95 1.48 13.57 12.49
N SER A 96 2.20 14.42 13.25
CA SER A 96 3.61 14.77 13.09
C SER A 96 4.63 13.66 13.41
N THR A 97 4.21 12.48 13.88
CA THR A 97 5.10 11.37 14.27
C THR A 97 4.84 10.10 13.49
N SER A 98 3.61 9.87 13.02
CA SER A 98 3.29 8.68 12.23
C SER A 98 3.67 8.85 10.76
N PHE A 99 4.50 7.92 10.28
CA PHE A 99 5.04 7.95 8.92
C PHE A 99 3.94 7.88 7.85
N ILE A 100 2.85 7.16 8.12
CA ILE A 100 1.76 6.98 7.16
C ILE A 100 1.07 8.30 6.80
N TYR A 101 1.13 9.30 7.69
CA TYR A 101 0.58 10.65 7.51
C TYR A 101 1.59 11.67 6.99
N LYS A 102 2.88 11.33 6.94
CA LYS A 102 3.95 12.22 6.40
C LYS A 102 4.25 11.97 4.94
N ILE A 103 3.93 10.78 4.45
CA ILE A 103 4.24 10.36 3.08
C ILE A 103 3.22 10.97 2.12
N ASN A 104 3.74 11.51 1.01
CA ASN A 104 2.91 11.85 -0.13
C ASN A 104 2.59 10.58 -0.92
N TRP A 105 1.33 10.17 -0.89
CA TRP A 105 0.84 9.01 -1.61
C TRP A 105 0.52 9.38 -3.05
N HIS A 106 0.92 8.53 -4.00
CA HIS A 106 0.52 8.68 -5.40
C HIS A 106 -0.98 8.43 -5.57
N CYS A 107 -1.49 7.44 -4.84
CA CYS A 107 -2.90 7.06 -4.86
C CYS A 107 -3.26 6.41 -3.51
N ILE A 108 -4.49 6.67 -3.06
CA ILE A 108 -5.11 6.02 -1.90
C ILE A 108 -6.26 5.18 -2.42
N ILE A 109 -6.19 3.87 -2.22
CA ILE A 109 -7.23 2.91 -2.59
C ILE A 109 -7.94 2.47 -1.32
N LEU A 110 -9.24 2.74 -1.24
CA LEU A 110 -10.11 2.33 -0.15
C LEU A 110 -10.95 1.15 -0.63
N ASP A 111 -10.64 -0.05 -0.14
CA ASP A 111 -11.35 -1.29 -0.45
C ASP A 111 -12.49 -1.49 0.56
N GLU A 112 -13.64 -2.00 0.09
CA GLU A 112 -14.84 -2.29 0.90
C GLU A 112 -15.29 -1.10 1.80
N ALA A 113 -15.22 0.13 1.28
CA ALA A 113 -15.45 1.40 1.99
C ALA A 113 -16.95 1.81 2.09
N GLN A 114 -17.82 0.86 2.37
CA GLN A 114 -19.28 1.04 2.44
C GLN A 114 -19.76 1.69 3.75
#